data_AF-A0A368U4V3-F1
#
_entry.id   AF-A0A368U4V3-F1
#
_cell.length_a   1.000
_cell.length_b   1.000
_cell.length_c   1.000
_cell.angle_alpha   90.00
_cell.angle_beta   90.00
_cell.angle_gamma   90.00
#
_symmetry.space_group_name_H-M   'P 1'
#
loop_
_entity.id
_entity.type
_entity.pdbx_description
1 polymer ?
#
loop_
_entity_poly.entity_id
_entity_poly.type
_entity_poly.pdbx_seq_one_letter_code
_entity_poly.pdbx_strand_id
1 'polypeptide(L)'
;MPDQVIQKDEGVIHPFVTRYGHAHNEIIDAWARRGVIGLIVLLALYLIPMKFFARHFDSPDLELRSLAVAGVLLSVAYIEFGLSQAFLTHNSGVMMFAFWLAVLWGSFSQRYSRAGRAAP
;
A
#
# COMPACT_ATOMS: atom_id res chain seq x y z
N MET A 1 -29.70 31.62 12.09
CA MET A 1 -28.62 30.68 12.46
C MET A 1 -27.32 31.19 11.86
N PRO A 2 -26.44 31.83 12.65
CA PRO A 2 -25.17 32.41 12.18
C PRO A 2 -23.97 31.78 12.89
N ASP A 3 -23.19 30.91 12.24
CA ASP A 3 -21.89 30.44 12.78
C ASP A 3 -20.95 29.71 11.80
N GLN A 4 -21.06 29.84 10.46
CA GLN A 4 -20.09 29.20 9.54
C GLN A 4 -19.43 30.14 8.52
N VAL A 5 -19.51 31.44 8.76
CA VAL A 5 -18.70 32.43 8.04
C VAL A 5 -17.60 32.87 9.00
N ILE A 6 -16.37 33.03 8.50
CA ILE A 6 -15.11 33.38 9.21
C ILE A 6 -14.39 32.12 9.78
N GLN A 7 -13.38 31.50 9.15
CA GLN A 7 -12.17 32.03 8.51
C GLN A 7 -11.73 31.12 7.35
N LYS A 8 -11.57 31.69 6.15
CA LYS A 8 -10.72 31.14 5.08
C LYS A 8 -10.03 32.28 4.32
N ASP A 9 -9.56 33.26 5.07
CA ASP A 9 -8.64 34.28 4.57
C ASP A 9 -7.24 33.92 5.03
N GLU A 10 -6.59 33.06 4.25
CA GLU A 10 -5.16 33.16 3.99
C GLU A 10 -4.84 32.44 2.66
N GLY A 11 -4.73 33.25 1.61
CA GLY A 11 -3.80 33.05 0.49
C GLY A 11 -3.80 31.69 -0.24
N VAL A 12 -4.49 31.68 -1.38
CA VAL A 12 -4.23 30.81 -2.54
C VAL A 12 -4.59 29.33 -2.37
N ILE A 13 -5.89 29.05 -2.38
CA ILE A 13 -6.38 27.78 -2.94
C ILE A 13 -7.32 28.13 -4.09
N HIS A 14 -6.88 27.84 -5.33
CA HIS A 14 -7.68 28.07 -6.54
C HIS A 14 -9.05 27.37 -6.38
N PRO A 15 -10.19 28.01 -6.71
CA PRO A 15 -11.54 27.45 -6.53
C PRO A 15 -11.82 26.12 -7.26
N PHE A 16 -10.86 25.65 -8.05
CA PHE A 16 -10.91 24.37 -8.77
C PHE A 16 -10.64 23.16 -7.87
N VAL A 17 -9.98 23.34 -6.72
CA VAL A 17 -9.65 22.24 -5.79
C VAL A 17 -10.88 21.79 -4.98
N THR A 18 -11.89 22.64 -4.82
CA THR A 18 -13.11 22.36 -4.07
C THR A 18 -14.07 21.41 -4.81
N ARG A 19 -13.83 21.08 -6.08
CA ARG A 19 -14.70 20.21 -6.89
C ARG A 19 -14.28 18.72 -6.89
N TYR A 20 -13.10 18.39 -6.35
CA TYR A 20 -12.58 17.03 -6.28
C TYR A 20 -12.34 16.61 -4.82
N GLY A 21 -13.41 16.67 -4.02
CA GLY A 21 -13.39 16.56 -2.55
C GLY A 21 -12.53 15.42 -1.99
N HIS A 22 -12.52 14.24 -2.61
CA HIS A 22 -11.57 13.17 -2.35
C HIS A 22 -11.22 12.53 -3.68
N ALA A 23 -9.94 12.56 -4.08
CA ALA A 23 -9.53 11.71 -5.19
C ALA A 23 -9.75 10.26 -4.74
N HIS A 24 -10.68 9.57 -5.40
CA HIS A 24 -10.93 8.14 -5.18
C HIS A 24 -9.74 7.28 -5.65
N ASN A 25 -8.61 7.88 -6.00
CA ASN A 25 -7.41 7.19 -6.41
C ASN A 25 -6.27 7.58 -5.48
N GLU A 26 -5.72 6.59 -4.81
CA GLU A 26 -4.64 6.69 -3.83
C GLU A 26 -3.37 7.30 -4.40
N ILE A 27 -3.06 7.04 -5.68
CA ILE A 27 -1.90 7.60 -6.37
C ILE A 27 -2.11 9.10 -6.61
N ILE A 28 -3.30 9.50 -7.05
CA ILE A 28 -3.65 10.91 -7.28
C ILE A 28 -3.72 11.66 -5.95
N ASP A 29 -4.32 11.07 -4.91
CA ASP A 29 -4.39 11.66 -3.57
C ASP A 29 -3.00 11.87 -2.98
N ALA A 30 -2.13 10.86 -3.05
CA ALA A 30 -0.75 10.96 -2.59
C ALA A 30 0.03 12.05 -3.33
N TRP A 31 -0.11 12.13 -4.65
CA TRP A 31 0.55 13.18 -5.43
C TRP A 31 -0.01 14.57 -5.09
N ALA A 32 -1.33 14.74 -5.03
CA ALA A 32 -1.96 16.04 -4.78
C ALA A 32 -1.69 16.58 -3.38
N ARG A 33 -1.71 15.72 -2.34
CA ARG A 33 -1.55 16.14 -0.93
C ARG A 33 -0.11 16.16 -0.45
N ARG A 34 0.73 15.26 -0.96
CA ARG A 34 2.08 14.99 -0.41
C ARG A 34 3.19 15.15 -1.46
N GLY A 35 2.83 15.54 -2.68
CA GLY A 35 3.76 15.75 -3.78
C GLY A 35 4.48 14.47 -4.22
N VAL A 36 5.61 14.64 -4.90
CA VAL A 36 6.43 13.53 -5.40
C VAL A 36 6.95 12.63 -4.28
N ILE A 37 7.24 13.19 -3.10
CA ILE A 37 7.75 12.41 -1.96
C ILE A 37 6.71 11.43 -1.48
N GLY A 38 5.46 11.86 -1.28
CA GLY A 38 4.38 10.96 -0.87
C GLY A 38 4.10 9.88 -1.91
N LEU A 39 4.17 10.23 -3.20
CA LEU A 39 4.05 9.25 -4.28
C LEU A 39 5.18 8.20 -4.23
N ILE A 40 6.43 8.62 -4.05
CA ILE A 40 7.57 7.69 -3.93
C ILE A 40 7.38 6.76 -2.73
N VAL A 41 6.97 7.29 -1.58
CA VAL A 41 6.72 6.48 -0.37
C VAL A 41 5.59 5.48 -0.60
N LEU A 42 4.50 5.89 -1.23
CA LEU A 42 3.39 5.00 -1.58
C LEU A 42 3.83 3.88 -2.52
N LEU A 43 4.57 4.23 -3.59
CA LEU A 43 5.09 3.25 -4.53
C LEU A 43 6.10 2.32 -3.84
N ALA A 44 6.97 2.82 -2.98
CA ALA A 44 7.89 1.99 -2.21
C ALA A 44 7.14 1.00 -1.31
N LEU A 45 6.07 1.45 -0.66
CA LEU A 45 5.24 0.62 0.23
C LEU A 45 4.64 -0.59 -0.50
N TYR A 46 4.23 -0.44 -1.77
CA TYR A 46 3.71 -1.57 -2.56
C TYR A 46 4.81 -2.35 -3.29
N LEU A 47 5.75 -1.66 -3.93
CA LEU A 47 6.69 -2.30 -4.85
C LEU A 47 7.82 -3.03 -4.13
N ILE A 48 8.23 -2.60 -2.93
CA ILE A 48 9.26 -3.28 -2.14
C ILE A 48 8.81 -4.71 -1.75
N PRO A 49 7.67 -4.91 -1.05
CA PRO A 49 7.22 -6.25 -0.71
C PRO A 49 6.91 -7.07 -1.96
N MET A 50 6.27 -6.47 -2.97
CA MET A 50 6.00 -7.15 -4.25
C MET A 50 7.29 -7.70 -4.89
N LYS A 51 8.33 -6.87 -5.02
CA LYS A 51 9.62 -7.30 -5.59
C LYS A 51 10.33 -8.32 -4.71
N PHE A 52 10.22 -8.19 -3.39
CA PHE A 52 10.78 -9.15 -2.46
C PHE A 52 10.19 -10.55 -2.67
N PHE A 53 8.85 -10.66 -2.66
CA PHE A 53 8.19 -11.94 -2.80
C PHE A 53 8.32 -12.53 -4.21
N ALA A 54 8.22 -11.70 -5.26
CA ALA A 54 8.32 -12.14 -6.67
C ALA A 54 9.62 -12.88 -7.00
N ARG A 55 10.74 -12.58 -6.30
CA ARG A 55 12.03 -13.28 -6.47
C ARG A 55 11.98 -14.78 -6.12
N HIS A 56 10.91 -15.25 -5.50
CA HIS A 56 10.79 -16.61 -4.99
C HIS A 56 9.73 -17.44 -5.74
N PHE A 57 9.28 -16.97 -6.91
CA PHE A 57 8.33 -17.71 -7.75
C PHE A 57 8.91 -19.02 -8.30
N ASP A 58 10.22 -19.11 -8.45
CA ASP A 58 10.90 -20.32 -8.93
C ASP A 58 11.34 -21.26 -7.78
N SER A 59 10.86 -21.02 -6.56
CA SER A 59 11.15 -21.90 -5.43
C SER A 59 10.65 -23.33 -5.70
N PRO A 60 11.50 -24.37 -5.50
CA PRO A 60 11.08 -25.77 -5.62
C PRO A 60 10.11 -26.18 -4.49
N ASP A 61 10.15 -25.47 -3.36
CA ASP A 61 9.21 -25.66 -2.26
C ASP A 61 7.88 -24.95 -2.58
N LEU A 62 6.84 -25.75 -2.80
CA LEU A 62 5.50 -25.28 -3.17
C LEU A 62 4.86 -24.41 -2.08
N GLU A 63 5.10 -24.68 -0.80
CA GLU A 63 4.57 -23.86 0.30
C GLU A 63 5.21 -22.47 0.27
N LEU A 64 6.53 -22.42 0.12
CA LEU A 64 7.28 -21.16 0.03
C LEU A 64 6.87 -20.35 -1.20
N ARG A 65 6.68 -21.02 -2.34
CA ARG A 65 6.17 -20.40 -3.57
C ARG A 65 4.76 -19.85 -3.40
N SER A 66 3.88 -20.58 -2.69
CA SER A 66 2.51 -20.13 -2.43
C SER A 66 2.49 -18.87 -1.55
N LEU A 67 3.35 -18.81 -0.53
CA LEU A 67 3.52 -17.62 0.31
C LEU A 67 4.08 -16.44 -0.49
N ALA A 68 5.02 -16.68 -1.41
CA ALA A 68 5.52 -15.66 -2.32
C ALA A 68 4.41 -15.09 -3.22
N VAL A 69 3.60 -15.95 -3.82
CA VAL A 69 2.45 -15.52 -4.63
C VAL A 69 1.46 -14.71 -3.79
N ALA A 70 1.13 -15.16 -2.58
CA ALA A 70 0.24 -14.44 -1.68
C ALA A 70 0.78 -13.03 -1.32
N GLY A 71 2.08 -12.89 -1.05
CA GLY A 71 2.72 -11.61 -0.77
C GLY A 71 2.68 -10.62 -1.94
N VAL A 72 2.85 -11.13 -3.17
CA VAL A 72 2.68 -10.32 -4.39
C VAL A 72 1.22 -9.91 -4.57
N LEU A 73 0.28 -10.85 -4.43
CA LEU A 73 -1.15 -10.58 -4.57
C LEU A 73 -1.64 -9.56 -3.54
N LEU A 74 -1.13 -9.55 -2.31
CA LEU A 74 -1.45 -8.52 -1.33
C LEU A 74 -1.10 -7.12 -1.86
N SER A 75 0.08 -6.96 -2.44
CA SER A 75 0.53 -5.67 -2.98
C SER A 75 -0.28 -5.26 -4.21
N VAL A 76 -0.53 -6.22 -5.13
CA VAL A 76 -1.33 -5.97 -6.35
C VAL A 76 -2.77 -5.60 -5.99
N ALA A 77 -3.41 -6.34 -5.08
CA ALA A 77 -4.76 -6.04 -4.64
C ALA A 77 -4.86 -4.63 -4.05
N TYR A 78 -3.89 -4.21 -3.24
CA TYR A 78 -3.87 -2.85 -2.69
C TYR A 78 -3.65 -1.77 -3.76
N ILE A 79 -2.84 -2.05 -4.79
CA ILE A 79 -2.71 -1.14 -5.94
C ILE A 79 -4.04 -1.04 -6.68
N GLU A 80 -4.67 -2.16 -7.01
CA GLU A 80 -5.94 -2.21 -7.76
C GLU A 80 -7.09 -1.53 -7.00
N PHE A 81 -7.26 -1.84 -5.72
CA PHE A 81 -8.24 -1.17 -4.87
C PHE A 81 -7.90 0.31 -4.66
N GLY A 82 -6.61 0.62 -4.53
CA GLY A 82 -6.08 1.98 -4.45
C GLY A 82 -6.43 2.84 -5.66
N LEU A 83 -6.68 2.27 -6.83
CA LEU A 83 -7.15 3.03 -8.00
C LEU A 83 -8.60 3.53 -7.84
N SER A 84 -9.42 2.83 -7.06
CA SER A 84 -10.86 3.07 -6.90
C SER A 84 -11.24 3.69 -5.56
N GLN A 85 -10.41 3.53 -4.52
CA GLN A 85 -10.56 4.25 -3.26
C GLN A 85 -9.19 4.46 -2.59
N ALA A 86 -8.99 5.61 -1.95
CA ALA A 86 -7.81 5.83 -1.12
C ALA A 86 -7.90 4.95 0.15
N PHE A 87 -7.27 3.78 0.14
CA PHE A 87 -7.44 2.79 1.20
C PHE A 87 -6.56 3.12 2.42
N LEU A 88 -5.33 3.60 2.20
CA LEU A 88 -4.39 3.94 3.27
C LEU A 88 -4.68 5.30 3.90
N THR A 89 -5.66 6.07 3.41
CA THR A 89 -6.19 7.22 4.15
C THR A 89 -7.06 6.81 5.33
N HIS A 90 -7.58 5.57 5.31
CA HIS A 90 -8.29 5.00 6.44
C HIS A 90 -7.35 4.15 7.29
N ASN A 91 -7.41 4.32 8.62
CA ASN A 91 -6.58 3.55 9.55
C ASN A 91 -6.79 2.03 9.39
N SER A 92 -8.02 1.59 9.09
CA SER A 92 -8.33 0.19 8.81
C SER A 92 -7.55 -0.37 7.61
N GLY A 93 -7.42 0.40 6.53
CA GLY A 93 -6.67 -0.01 5.34
C GLY A 93 -5.19 -0.16 5.63
N VAL A 94 -4.61 0.78 6.37
CA VAL A 94 -3.20 0.73 6.82
C VAL A 94 -2.95 -0.47 7.73
N MET A 95 -3.80 -0.66 8.76
CA MET A 95 -3.67 -1.76 9.70
C MET A 95 -3.78 -3.11 9.00
N MET A 96 -4.74 -3.26 8.08
CA MET A 96 -4.96 -4.50 7.36
C MET A 96 -3.77 -4.85 6.44
N PHE A 97 -3.18 -3.85 5.77
CA PHE A 97 -2.00 -4.06 4.92
C PHE A 97 -0.81 -4.51 5.77
N ALA A 98 -0.52 -3.76 6.83
CA ALA A 98 0.60 -4.04 7.71
C ALA A 98 0.46 -5.40 8.40
N PHE A 99 -0.74 -5.75 8.86
CA PHE A 99 -1.04 -7.02 9.48
C PHE A 99 -0.77 -8.19 8.52
N TRP A 100 -1.38 -8.17 7.33
CA TRP A 100 -1.19 -9.26 6.37
C TRP A 100 0.23 -9.33 5.84
N LEU A 101 0.88 -8.18 5.64
CA LEU A 101 2.28 -8.15 5.24
C LEU A 101 3.16 -8.81 6.30
N ALA A 102 2.95 -8.50 7.59
CA ALA A 102 3.69 -9.10 8.69
C ALA A 102 3.44 -10.62 8.81
N VAL A 103 2.19 -11.06 8.67
CA VAL A 103 1.83 -12.49 8.68
C VAL A 103 2.50 -13.23 7.53
N LEU A 104 2.35 -12.74 6.30
CA LEU A 104 2.94 -13.37 5.12
C LEU A 104 4.47 -13.38 5.19
N TRP A 105 5.08 -12.27 5.61
CA TRP A 105 6.53 -12.21 5.82
C TRP A 105 7.01 -13.19 6.89
N GLY A 106 6.32 -13.27 8.02
CA GLY A 106 6.67 -14.18 9.12
C GLY A 106 6.57 -15.65 8.69
N SER A 107 5.47 -16.03 8.05
CA SER A 107 5.28 -17.37 7.50
C SER A 107 6.32 -17.70 6.44
N PHE A 108 6.59 -16.77 5.52
CA PHE A 108 7.59 -16.92 4.48
C PHE A 108 8.99 -17.11 5.07
N SER A 109 9.39 -16.25 6.00
CA SER A 109 10.72 -16.27 6.64
C SER A 109 10.95 -17.56 7.43
N GLN A 110 9.92 -18.04 8.14
CA GLN A 110 9.98 -19.32 8.86
C GLN A 110 10.19 -20.48 7.89
N ARG A 111 9.43 -20.52 6.78
CA ARG A 111 9.51 -21.59 5.79
C ARG A 111 10.84 -21.55 5.03
N TYR A 112 11.29 -20.37 4.62
CA TYR A 112 12.57 -20.15 3.96
C TYR A 112 13.73 -20.69 4.80
N SER A 113 13.74 -20.37 6.10
CA SER A 113 14.75 -20.85 7.05
C SER A 113 14.69 -22.36 7.30
N ARG A 114 13.54 -23.00 7.13
CA ARG A 114 13.39 -24.47 7.24
C ARG A 114 13.88 -25.17 5.98
N ALA A 115 13.54 -24.65 4.81
CA ALA A 115 14.01 -25.18 3.53
C ALA A 115 15.55 -25.18 3.44
N GLY A 116 16.21 -24.10 3.90
CA GLY A 116 17.67 -24.02 3.95
C GLY A 116 18.35 -24.97 4.95
N ARG A 117 17.63 -25.42 5.99
CA ARG A 117 18.14 -26.40 6.98
C ARG A 117 17.94 -27.86 6.56
N ALA A 118 17.10 -28.11 5.54
CA ALA A 118 16.81 -29.43 5.02
C ALA A 118 17.67 -29.81 3.80
N ALA A 119 18.54 -28.91 3.33
CA ALA A 119 19.51 -29.20 2.27
C ALA A 119 20.65 -30.08 2.83
N PRO A 120 20.98 -31.21 2.18
CA PRO A 120 22.01 -32.15 2.63
C PRO A 120 23.44 -31.57 2.57
#